data_AF-K1Y6B3-F1
#
_entry.id   AF-K1Y6B3-F1
#
_cell.length_a   1.000
_cell.length_b   1.000
_cell.length_c   1.000
_cell.angle_alpha   90.00
_cell.angle_beta   90.00
_cell.angle_gamma   90.00
#
_symmetry.space_group_name_H-M   'P 1'
#
loop_
_entity.id
_entity.type
_entity.pdbx_description
1 polymer ?
#
loop_
_entity_poly.entity_id
_entity_poly.type
_entity_poly.pdbx_seq_one_letter_code
_entity_poly.pdbx_strand_id
1 'polypeptide(L)'
;MVLISQYVCPIFLALSFLFIRAQGERILIGYRTVNEAEALAINSNNKPTRDERLDRVGPVNQLGHAFYMTNDPIGWPGYRGVEKWYCYIKADVDKMREVGKVWIPHFIEEENFDGEMEVINLWRGNEEDILDYIHSMLPDTMPEKVLRFSYISFVLGRRLQMAIPTAMVNNDDLDLWAQCFDKKKDLWETSDETVLWENWGIVGDPGRPSFQ
;
A
#
# COMPACT_ATOMS: atom_id res chain seq x y z
N MET A 1 57.06 7.06 21.60
CA MET A 1 55.81 7.81 21.79
C MET A 1 54.92 7.58 20.57
N VAL A 2 54.10 6.54 20.59
CA VAL A 2 52.98 6.32 19.66
C VAL A 2 51.92 5.53 20.44
N LEU A 3 50.86 6.21 20.88
CA LEU A 3 49.67 5.62 21.51
C LEU A 3 48.45 6.10 20.72
N ILE A 4 48.29 5.63 19.48
CA ILE A 4 47.12 5.98 18.65
C ILE A 4 46.30 4.74 18.26
N SER A 5 46.84 3.52 18.45
CA SER A 5 46.23 2.27 17.95
C SER A 5 45.05 1.73 18.79
N GLN A 6 44.88 2.15 20.05
CA GLN A 6 43.98 1.45 20.99
C GLN A 6 42.53 2.00 21.06
N TYR A 7 42.27 3.21 20.56
CA TYR A 7 40.94 3.85 20.71
C TYR A 7 40.08 3.85 19.43
N VAL A 8 40.64 3.43 18.29
CA VAL A 8 39.91 3.44 17.02
C VAL A 8 38.90 2.28 16.95
N CYS A 9 39.24 1.11 17.48
CA CYS A 9 38.44 -0.12 17.36
C CYS A 9 37.05 -0.10 18.05
N PRO A 10 36.87 0.40 19.29
CA PRO A 10 35.56 0.36 19.96
C PRO A 10 34.55 1.38 19.42
N ILE A 11 35.03 2.52 18.87
CA ILE A 11 34.16 3.54 18.28
C ILE A 11 33.52 3.02 16.98
N PHE A 12 34.29 2.32 16.14
CA PHE A 12 33.75 1.67 14.94
C PHE A 12 32.75 0.56 15.26
N LEU A 13 32.97 -0.20 16.32
CA LEU A 13 32.01 -1.24 16.76
C LEU A 13 30.69 -0.61 17.25
N ALA A 14 30.74 0.44 18.07
CA ALA A 14 29.54 1.13 18.54
C ALA A 14 28.77 1.82 17.40
N LEU A 15 29.48 2.40 16.42
CA LEU A 15 28.87 2.96 15.21
C LEU A 15 28.17 1.88 14.39
N SER A 16 28.72 0.67 14.27
CA SER A 16 28.08 -0.42 13.52
C SER A 16 26.71 -0.82 14.07
N PHE A 17 26.51 -0.78 15.40
CA PHE A 17 25.20 -1.04 16.01
C PHE A 17 24.20 0.10 15.82
N LEU A 18 24.67 1.35 15.73
CA LEU A 18 23.82 2.50 15.44
C LEU A 18 23.34 2.50 13.97
N PHE A 19 24.17 2.03 13.03
CA PHE A 19 23.78 1.92 11.62
C PHE A 19 22.75 0.81 11.38
N ILE A 20 22.80 -0.30 12.12
CA ILE A 20 21.80 -1.38 12.00
C ILE A 20 20.43 -0.91 12.50
N ARG A 21 20.37 -0.15 13.60
CA ARG A 21 19.11 0.44 14.09
C ARG A 21 18.55 1.54 13.19
N ALA A 22 19.39 2.22 12.42
CA ALA A 22 18.97 3.27 11.50
C ALA A 22 18.33 2.72 10.20
N GLN A 23 18.53 1.44 9.87
CA GLN A 23 17.74 0.73 8.87
C GLN A 23 16.58 0.04 9.60
N GLY A 24 15.44 0.71 9.68
CA GLY A 24 14.25 0.18 10.34
C GLY A 24 13.87 -1.22 9.86
N GLU A 25 13.33 -2.03 10.76
CA GLU A 25 12.84 -3.37 10.42
C GLU A 25 11.71 -3.24 9.38
N ARG A 26 11.77 -4.04 8.31
CA ARG A 26 10.76 -3.99 7.24
C ARG A 26 9.91 -5.25 7.23
N ILE A 27 8.60 -5.07 7.08
CA ILE A 27 7.61 -6.15 6.92
C ILE A 27 7.08 -6.19 5.50
N LEU A 28 6.70 -7.40 5.05
CA LEU A 28 5.93 -7.58 3.82
C LEU A 28 4.54 -6.96 4.01
N ILE A 29 4.15 -6.06 3.10
CA ILE A 29 2.85 -5.40 3.15
C ILE A 29 1.91 -5.78 2.01
N GLY A 30 2.42 -6.41 0.95
CA GLY A 30 1.60 -6.90 -0.14
C GLY A 30 2.38 -7.11 -1.42
N TYR A 31 1.62 -7.28 -2.50
CA TYR A 31 2.11 -7.69 -3.81
C TYR A 31 1.44 -6.91 -4.92
N ARG A 32 2.13 -6.75 -6.04
CA ARG A 32 1.59 -6.04 -7.21
C ARG A 32 2.08 -6.67 -8.50
N THR A 33 1.17 -6.79 -9.46
CA THR A 33 1.50 -7.16 -10.83
C THR A 33 1.63 -5.89 -11.67
N VAL A 34 2.77 -5.69 -12.30
CA VAL A 34 3.10 -4.48 -13.09
C VAL A 34 3.60 -4.86 -14.49
N ASN A 35 3.76 -3.86 -15.35
CA ASN A 35 4.44 -4.03 -16.63
C ASN A 35 5.97 -3.99 -16.46
N GLU A 36 6.71 -4.42 -17.47
CA GLU A 36 8.18 -4.45 -17.45
C GLU A 36 8.80 -3.09 -17.12
N ALA A 37 8.33 -2.00 -17.74
CA ALA A 37 8.89 -0.67 -17.53
C ALA A 37 8.78 -0.20 -16.07
N GLU A 38 7.63 -0.42 -15.43
CA GLU A 38 7.42 -0.12 -14.01
C GLU A 38 8.27 -1.04 -13.12
N ALA A 39 8.38 -2.34 -13.44
CA ALA A 39 9.22 -3.28 -12.68
C ALA A 39 10.71 -2.93 -12.73
N LEU A 40 11.23 -2.56 -13.90
CA LEU A 40 12.62 -2.14 -14.06
C LEU A 40 12.89 -0.84 -13.30
N ALA A 41 11.95 0.11 -13.34
CA ALA A 41 12.04 1.34 -12.55
C ALA A 41 12.07 1.03 -11.05
N ILE A 42 11.17 0.17 -10.56
CA ILE A 42 11.15 -0.28 -9.16
C ILE A 42 12.48 -0.94 -8.79
N ASN A 43 12.96 -1.90 -9.58
CA ASN A 43 14.17 -2.66 -9.28
C ASN A 43 15.44 -1.80 -9.29
N SER A 44 15.48 -0.72 -10.09
CA SER A 44 16.64 0.16 -10.16
C SER A 44 16.94 0.89 -8.85
N ASN A 45 15.90 1.21 -8.07
CA ASN A 45 16.01 1.93 -6.79
C ASN A 45 15.44 1.15 -5.61
N ASN A 46 15.00 -0.08 -5.85
CA ASN A 46 14.18 -0.90 -4.95
C ASN A 46 13.01 -0.16 -4.31
N LYS A 47 12.35 0.74 -5.05
CA LYS A 47 11.34 1.63 -4.49
C LYS A 47 10.16 1.84 -5.45
N PRO A 48 8.92 1.64 -5.00
CA PRO A 48 7.73 2.03 -5.76
C PRO A 48 7.66 3.54 -5.99
N THR A 49 7.21 3.94 -7.17
CA THR A 49 6.91 5.34 -7.51
C THR A 49 5.59 5.40 -8.25
N ARG A 50 4.87 6.52 -8.15
CA ARG A 50 3.57 6.68 -8.79
C ARG A 50 3.52 7.99 -9.60
N ASP A 51 3.33 7.87 -10.91
CA ASP A 51 3.10 9.03 -11.77
C ASP A 51 1.69 9.61 -11.49
N GLU A 52 1.64 10.81 -10.92
CA GLU A 52 0.42 11.55 -10.60
C GLU A 52 -0.47 11.78 -11.83
N ARG A 53 0.07 11.81 -13.05
CA ARG A 53 -0.74 11.99 -14.25
C ARG A 53 -1.72 10.84 -14.44
N LEU A 54 -1.35 9.63 -14.05
CA LEU A 54 -2.23 8.46 -14.17
C LEU A 54 -3.43 8.54 -13.20
N ASP A 55 -3.37 9.36 -12.16
CA ASP A 55 -4.50 9.57 -11.25
C ASP A 55 -5.66 10.28 -11.98
N ARG A 56 -5.36 11.05 -13.04
CA ARG A 56 -6.35 11.81 -13.82
C ARG A 56 -6.91 11.07 -15.05
N VAL A 57 -6.29 9.97 -15.46
CA VAL A 57 -6.52 9.35 -16.79
C VAL A 57 -6.79 7.84 -16.70
N GLY A 58 -6.76 7.27 -15.50
CA GLY A 58 -6.87 5.83 -15.28
C GLY A 58 -8.31 5.28 -15.27
N PRO A 59 -8.56 4.06 -15.77
CA PRO A 59 -9.83 3.36 -15.56
C PRO A 59 -10.02 3.02 -14.08
N VAL A 60 -11.18 3.40 -13.54
CA VAL A 60 -11.74 3.08 -12.20
C VAL A 60 -10.72 3.06 -11.06
N ASN A 61 -10.34 4.25 -10.60
CA ASN A 61 -9.66 4.44 -9.31
C ASN A 61 -10.63 4.12 -8.17
N GLN A 62 -10.80 2.83 -7.87
CA GLN A 62 -11.83 2.39 -6.92
C GLN A 62 -11.71 3.05 -5.55
N LEU A 63 -10.48 3.20 -5.07
CA LEU A 63 -10.17 3.81 -3.77
C LEU A 63 -9.43 5.14 -3.95
N GLY A 64 -9.67 5.81 -5.08
CA GLY A 64 -9.07 7.10 -5.36
C GLY A 64 -7.65 7.07 -5.92
N HIS A 65 -6.96 8.21 -5.83
CA HIS A 65 -5.62 8.44 -6.37
C HIS A 65 -4.55 7.70 -5.57
N ALA A 66 -4.18 6.51 -6.03
CA ALA A 66 -3.35 5.62 -5.22
C ALA A 66 -2.48 4.64 -6.01
N PHE A 67 -1.54 4.05 -5.27
CA PHE A 67 -0.81 2.85 -5.61
C PHE A 67 -1.51 1.61 -5.01
N TYR A 68 -2.17 0.86 -5.89
CA TYR A 68 -2.90 -0.36 -5.53
C TYR A 68 -2.00 -1.59 -5.42
N MET A 69 -2.30 -2.46 -4.45
CA MET A 69 -1.68 -3.76 -4.28
C MET A 69 -2.66 -4.78 -3.70
N THR A 70 -2.29 -6.06 -3.72
CA THR A 70 -3.06 -7.17 -3.17
C THR A 70 -2.30 -7.87 -2.05
N ASN A 71 -3.02 -8.56 -1.16
CA ASN A 71 -2.41 -9.28 -0.05
C ASN A 71 -1.88 -10.68 -0.43
N ASP A 72 -2.30 -11.18 -1.59
CA ASP A 72 -1.88 -12.46 -2.17
C ASP A 72 -0.86 -12.22 -3.32
N PRO A 73 0.21 -13.02 -3.43
CA PRO A 73 1.25 -12.90 -4.47
C PRO A 73 0.73 -12.94 -5.91
N ILE A 74 -0.44 -13.53 -6.15
CA ILE A 74 -1.13 -13.53 -7.47
C ILE A 74 -2.56 -13.03 -7.32
N GLY A 75 -2.80 -12.14 -6.35
CA GLY A 75 -4.10 -11.54 -6.08
C GLY A 75 -4.66 -10.77 -7.28
N TRP A 76 -3.80 -10.15 -8.09
CA TRP A 76 -4.19 -9.47 -9.33
C TRP A 76 -3.65 -10.17 -10.58
N PRO A 77 -4.53 -10.67 -11.48
CA PRO A 77 -4.10 -11.43 -12.65
C PRO A 77 -3.43 -10.55 -13.72
N GLY A 78 -3.53 -9.22 -13.63
CA GLY A 78 -3.05 -8.29 -14.65
C GLY A 78 -3.81 -8.37 -15.98
N TYR A 79 -3.52 -7.45 -16.91
CA TYR A 79 -4.17 -7.43 -18.22
C TYR A 79 -3.74 -8.63 -19.09
N ARG A 80 -4.66 -9.13 -19.92
CA ARG A 80 -4.35 -10.18 -20.89
C ARG A 80 -3.46 -9.62 -22.01
N GLY A 81 -2.46 -10.39 -22.43
CA GLY A 81 -1.57 -10.01 -23.54
C GLY A 81 -0.48 -9.00 -23.20
N VAL A 82 -0.41 -8.54 -21.94
CA VAL A 82 0.68 -7.70 -21.45
C VAL A 82 1.66 -8.58 -20.67
N GLU A 83 2.95 -8.36 -20.87
CA GLU A 83 3.99 -9.01 -20.07
C GLU A 83 3.90 -8.58 -18.61
N LYS A 84 3.99 -9.55 -17.70
CA LYS A 84 3.66 -9.37 -16.29
C LYS A 84 4.90 -9.59 -15.46
N TRP A 85 5.21 -8.59 -14.67
CA TRP A 85 6.19 -8.67 -13.62
C TRP A 85 5.47 -8.70 -12.27
N TYR A 86 6.02 -9.45 -11.33
CA TYR A 86 5.41 -9.73 -10.04
C TYR A 86 6.30 -9.18 -8.95
N CYS A 87 5.77 -8.24 -8.18
CA CYS A 87 6.52 -7.55 -7.14
C CYS A 87 5.98 -7.92 -5.77
N TYR A 88 6.88 -8.08 -4.81
CA TYR A 88 6.54 -7.95 -3.39
C TYR A 88 6.99 -6.59 -2.87
N ILE A 89 6.24 -6.05 -1.93
CA ILE A 89 6.45 -4.73 -1.37
C ILE A 89 6.58 -4.85 0.14
N LYS A 90 7.59 -4.20 0.68
CA LYS A 90 7.86 -4.06 2.10
C LYS A 90 7.77 -2.60 2.53
N ALA A 91 7.53 -2.40 3.81
CA ALA A 91 7.53 -1.09 4.44
C ALA A 91 8.14 -1.19 5.85
N ASP A 92 8.57 -0.06 6.40
CA ASP A 92 9.03 0.02 7.78
C ASP A 92 7.92 -0.34 8.77
N VAL A 93 8.27 -1.16 9.76
CA VAL A 93 7.35 -1.72 10.75
C VAL A 93 6.70 -0.63 11.61
N ASP A 94 7.47 0.35 12.06
CA ASP A 94 6.99 1.37 12.98
C ASP A 94 6.07 2.35 12.23
N LYS A 95 6.46 2.76 11.03
CA LYS A 95 5.62 3.57 10.14
C LYS A 95 4.31 2.85 9.78
N MET A 96 4.37 1.54 9.49
CA MET A 96 3.17 0.74 9.25
C MET A 96 2.31 0.58 10.51
N ARG A 97 2.89 0.59 11.71
CA ARG A 97 2.12 0.54 12.96
C ARG A 97 1.38 1.86 13.19
N GLU A 98 2.02 2.98 12.91
CA GLU A 98 1.51 4.34 13.19
C GLU A 98 0.53 4.86 12.15
N VAL A 99 0.67 4.48 10.88
CA VAL A 99 -0.19 4.99 9.81
C VAL A 99 -1.66 4.61 10.01
N GLY A 100 -2.56 5.57 9.77
CA GLY A 100 -4.00 5.33 9.77
C GLY A 100 -4.40 4.30 8.72
N LYS A 101 -5.38 3.45 9.04
CA LYS A 101 -5.88 2.38 8.17
C LYS A 101 -7.39 2.33 8.26
N VAL A 102 -8.05 2.28 7.11
CA VAL A 102 -9.51 2.29 7.05
C VAL A 102 -10.05 1.39 5.95
N TRP A 103 -11.15 0.71 6.26
CA TRP A 103 -11.96 -0.02 5.29
C TRP A 103 -12.88 0.95 4.57
N ILE A 104 -12.83 0.93 3.24
CA ILE A 104 -13.73 1.70 2.37
C ILE A 104 -14.81 0.75 1.85
N PRO A 105 -16.04 0.81 2.36
CA PRO A 105 -17.15 -0.01 1.87
C PRO A 105 -17.57 0.44 0.47
N HIS A 106 -18.33 -0.40 -0.23
CA HIS A 106 -18.85 -0.04 -1.57
C HIS A 106 -19.86 1.10 -1.49
N PHE A 107 -20.74 1.04 -0.50
CA PHE A 107 -21.79 2.03 -0.29
C PHE A 107 -21.84 2.43 1.17
N ILE A 108 -22.19 3.69 1.41
CA ILE A 108 -22.57 4.23 2.71
C ILE A 108 -23.94 4.89 2.60
N GLU A 109 -24.60 5.04 3.73
CA GLU A 109 -25.85 5.78 3.85
C GLU A 109 -25.58 7.03 4.69
N GLU A 110 -25.84 8.20 4.14
CA GLU A 110 -25.66 9.49 4.82
C GLU A 110 -26.93 10.32 4.75
N GLU A 111 -27.21 11.11 5.79
CA GLU A 111 -28.35 12.01 5.83
C GLU A 111 -27.99 13.32 5.11
N ASN A 112 -28.78 13.71 4.11
CA ASN A 112 -28.57 14.94 3.36
C ASN A 112 -29.13 16.18 4.10
N PHE A 113 -28.95 17.38 3.53
CA PHE A 113 -29.42 18.64 4.13
C PHE A 113 -30.93 18.71 4.38
N ASP A 114 -31.73 17.92 3.65
CA ASP A 114 -33.19 17.84 3.80
C ASP A 114 -33.64 16.78 4.82
N GLY A 115 -32.68 16.08 5.45
CA GLY A 115 -32.93 15.00 6.40
C GLY A 115 -33.27 13.66 5.76
N GLU A 116 -33.06 13.52 4.45
CA GLU A 116 -33.30 12.27 3.71
C GLU A 116 -32.01 11.44 3.65
N MET A 117 -32.15 10.11 3.76
CA MET A 117 -31.02 9.19 3.61
C MET A 117 -30.64 9.05 2.13
N GLU A 118 -29.40 9.39 1.80
CA GLU A 118 -28.78 9.22 0.50
C GLU A 118 -27.79 8.06 0.52
N VAL A 119 -27.75 7.28 -0.58
CA VAL A 119 -26.80 6.17 -0.75
C VAL A 119 -25.63 6.64 -1.62
N ILE A 120 -24.45 6.74 -1.03
CA ILE A 120 -23.23 7.20 -1.71
C ILE A 120 -22.39 5.98 -2.10
N ASN A 121 -21.91 5.95 -3.35
CA ASN A 121 -21.02 4.90 -3.84
C ASN A 121 -19.55 5.34 -3.71
N LEU A 122 -18.82 4.82 -2.73
CA LEU A 122 -17.41 5.19 -2.52
C LEU A 122 -16.45 4.52 -3.51
N TRP A 123 -16.82 3.39 -4.12
CA TRP A 123 -15.93 2.65 -5.05
C TRP A 123 -15.93 3.21 -6.48
N ARG A 124 -16.89 4.05 -6.82
CA ARG A 124 -17.00 4.75 -8.11
C ARG A 124 -17.25 6.25 -7.95
N GLY A 125 -17.28 6.72 -6.71
CA GLY A 125 -17.40 8.12 -6.36
C GLY A 125 -16.16 8.91 -6.76
N ASN A 126 -16.18 10.19 -6.42
CA ASN A 126 -15.02 11.04 -6.60
C ASN A 126 -14.04 10.85 -5.42
N GLU A 127 -12.84 11.43 -5.52
CA GLU A 127 -11.85 11.39 -4.43
C GLU A 127 -12.38 12.08 -3.16
N GLU A 128 -13.17 13.14 -3.30
CA GLU A 128 -13.70 13.95 -2.19
C GLU A 128 -14.61 13.12 -1.28
N ASP A 129 -15.54 12.34 -1.84
CA ASP A 129 -16.44 11.45 -1.09
C ASP A 129 -15.65 10.43 -0.25
N ILE A 130 -14.54 9.92 -0.79
CA ILE A 130 -13.65 9.00 -0.08
C ILE A 130 -12.93 9.74 1.05
N LEU A 131 -12.40 10.94 0.80
CA LEU A 131 -11.69 11.72 1.82
C LEU A 131 -12.62 12.13 2.98
N ASP A 132 -13.85 12.53 2.66
CA ASP A 132 -14.88 12.90 3.64
C ASP A 132 -15.25 11.69 4.52
N TYR A 133 -15.45 10.52 3.89
CA TYR A 133 -15.66 9.28 4.64
C TYR A 133 -14.45 8.92 5.54
N ILE A 134 -13.22 9.06 5.04
CA ILE A 134 -12.03 8.79 5.86
C ILE A 134 -11.97 9.76 7.05
N HIS A 135 -12.28 11.03 6.82
CA HIS A 135 -12.29 12.04 7.88
C HIS A 135 -13.34 11.73 8.95
N SER A 136 -14.54 11.26 8.57
CA SER A 136 -15.57 10.89 9.54
C SER A 136 -15.17 9.66 10.39
N MET A 137 -14.40 8.73 9.81
CA MET A 137 -13.91 7.53 10.51
C MET A 137 -12.64 7.79 11.35
N LEU A 138 -11.78 8.72 10.92
CA LEU A 138 -10.49 9.05 11.52
C LEU A 138 -10.31 10.58 11.61
N PRO A 139 -11.06 11.28 12.48
CA PRO A 139 -11.12 12.74 12.51
C PRO A 139 -9.78 13.42 12.85
N ASP A 140 -8.93 12.73 13.61
CA ASP A 140 -7.62 13.23 14.03
C ASP A 140 -6.49 12.96 13.01
N THR A 141 -6.81 12.39 11.85
CA THR A 141 -5.83 12.02 10.81
C THR A 141 -6.08 12.78 9.52
N MET A 142 -5.02 13.09 8.76
CA MET A 142 -5.14 13.63 7.40
C MET A 142 -5.65 12.53 6.45
N PRO A 143 -6.82 12.67 5.80
CA PRO A 143 -7.40 11.64 4.93
C PRO A 143 -6.50 11.19 3.77
N GLU A 144 -5.66 12.09 3.26
CA GLU A 144 -4.69 11.84 2.19
C GLU A 144 -3.47 11.03 2.65
N LYS A 145 -3.34 10.81 3.98
CA LYS A 145 -2.25 10.04 4.61
C LYS A 145 -2.73 8.73 5.25
N VAL A 146 -3.88 8.24 4.83
CA VAL A 146 -4.48 7.01 5.36
C VAL A 146 -4.40 5.89 4.32
N LEU A 147 -4.02 4.69 4.77
CA LEU A 147 -4.09 3.48 3.96
C LEU A 147 -5.55 3.03 3.79
N ARG A 148 -5.96 2.84 2.55
CA ARG A 148 -7.35 2.52 2.19
C ARG A 148 -7.44 1.06 1.81
N PHE A 149 -8.38 0.33 2.39
CA PHE A 149 -8.57 -1.09 2.11
C PHE A 149 -9.97 -1.35 1.62
N SER A 150 -10.14 -2.31 0.71
CA SER A 150 -11.47 -2.76 0.29
C SER A 150 -11.41 -4.15 -0.35
N TYR A 151 -12.58 -4.69 -0.67
CA TYR A 151 -12.66 -5.72 -1.70
C TYR A 151 -12.35 -5.14 -3.07
N ILE A 152 -11.80 -5.97 -3.96
CA ILE A 152 -11.59 -5.61 -5.36
C ILE A 152 -12.91 -5.68 -6.11
N SER A 153 -13.34 -4.56 -6.70
CA SER A 153 -14.54 -4.50 -7.50
C SER A 153 -14.40 -5.34 -8.77
N PHE A 154 -15.52 -5.94 -9.17
CA PHE A 154 -15.66 -6.77 -10.36
C PHE A 154 -14.82 -8.05 -10.43
N VAL A 155 -14.21 -8.46 -9.32
CA VAL A 155 -13.56 -9.77 -9.21
C VAL A 155 -14.44 -10.69 -8.39
N LEU A 156 -14.58 -11.94 -8.83
CA LEU A 156 -15.31 -12.95 -8.07
C LEU A 156 -14.57 -13.27 -6.76
N GLY A 157 -15.34 -13.31 -5.67
CA GLY A 157 -14.86 -13.69 -4.34
C GLY A 157 -14.43 -12.51 -3.47
N ARG A 158 -13.77 -12.84 -2.35
CA ARG A 158 -13.38 -11.90 -1.29
C ARG A 158 -11.93 -11.42 -1.44
N ARG A 159 -11.51 -11.06 -2.65
CA ARG A 159 -10.14 -10.58 -2.87
C ARG A 159 -10.00 -9.16 -2.32
N LEU A 160 -8.94 -8.94 -1.54
CA LEU A 160 -8.66 -7.66 -0.91
C LEU A 160 -7.65 -6.87 -1.73
N GLN A 161 -7.78 -5.55 -1.67
CA GLN A 161 -6.77 -4.60 -2.11
C GLN A 161 -6.47 -3.58 -1.02
N MET A 162 -5.26 -3.06 -1.09
CA MET A 162 -4.81 -1.89 -0.34
C MET A 162 -4.40 -0.83 -1.36
N ALA A 163 -4.82 0.41 -1.09
CA ALA A 163 -4.44 1.60 -1.81
C ALA A 163 -3.60 2.48 -0.89
N ILE A 164 -2.34 2.72 -1.29
CA ILE A 164 -1.47 3.72 -0.67
C ILE A 164 -1.64 5.03 -1.46
N PRO A 165 -2.13 6.12 -0.85
CA PRO A 165 -2.26 7.41 -1.54
C PRO A 165 -1.00 7.81 -2.31
N THR A 166 -1.17 8.38 -3.51
CA THR A 166 -0.03 8.72 -4.41
C THR A 166 1.02 9.58 -3.72
N ALA A 167 0.59 10.60 -2.95
CA ALA A 167 1.49 11.48 -2.23
C ALA A 167 2.35 10.73 -1.20
N MET A 168 1.77 9.76 -0.48
CA MET A 168 2.52 8.95 0.49
C MET A 168 3.60 8.10 -0.17
N VAL A 169 3.31 7.51 -1.34
CA VAL A 169 4.31 6.73 -2.11
C VAL A 169 5.46 7.61 -2.55
N ASN A 170 5.15 8.76 -3.15
CA ASN A 170 6.16 9.65 -3.71
C ASN A 170 7.00 10.35 -2.63
N ASN A 171 6.42 10.65 -1.47
CA ASN A 171 7.12 11.24 -0.32
C ASN A 171 7.86 10.21 0.54
N ASP A 172 7.70 8.91 0.26
CA ASP A 172 8.30 7.82 1.05
C ASP A 172 7.85 7.76 2.51
N ASP A 173 6.59 8.11 2.76
CA ASP A 173 6.05 8.22 4.11
C ASP A 173 6.20 6.89 4.87
N LEU A 174 6.17 5.75 4.17
CA LEU A 174 6.27 4.40 4.72
C LEU A 174 7.66 3.72 4.60
N ASP A 175 8.68 4.41 4.08
CA ASP A 175 9.99 3.83 3.73
C ASP A 175 9.82 2.54 2.88
N LEU A 176 9.17 2.71 1.73
CA LEU A 176 8.76 1.61 0.88
C LEU A 176 9.97 0.98 0.20
N TRP A 177 10.01 -0.34 0.21
CA TRP A 177 10.98 -1.14 -0.52
C TRP A 177 10.27 -2.17 -1.39
N ALA A 178 10.74 -2.40 -2.61
CA ALA A 178 10.15 -3.41 -3.48
C ALA A 178 11.17 -4.10 -4.39
N GLN A 179 10.80 -5.30 -4.81
CA GLN A 179 11.52 -6.07 -5.81
C GLN A 179 10.53 -6.83 -6.69
N CYS A 180 10.81 -6.84 -7.98
CA CYS A 180 9.97 -7.42 -9.03
C CYS A 180 10.71 -8.51 -9.80
N PHE A 181 9.96 -9.52 -10.22
CA PHE A 181 10.44 -10.68 -10.98
C PHE A 181 9.62 -10.84 -12.27
N ASP A 182 10.29 -11.22 -13.35
CA ASP A 182 9.66 -11.55 -14.65
C ASP A 182 8.87 -12.88 -14.58
N LYS A 183 9.19 -13.73 -13.61
CA LYS A 183 8.55 -15.04 -13.41
C LYS A 183 7.85 -15.12 -12.05
N LYS A 184 6.63 -15.68 -12.07
CA LYS A 184 5.87 -16.01 -10.85
C LYS A 184 6.62 -16.93 -9.90
N LYS A 185 7.37 -17.90 -10.46
CA LYS A 185 8.14 -18.88 -9.69
C LYS A 185 9.17 -18.20 -8.78
N ASP A 186 9.84 -17.18 -9.30
CA ASP A 186 10.90 -16.48 -8.58
C ASP A 186 10.32 -15.61 -7.46
N LEU A 187 9.12 -15.04 -7.66
CA LEU A 187 8.36 -14.40 -6.58
C LEU A 187 8.03 -15.42 -5.48
N TRP A 188 7.44 -16.56 -5.83
CA TRP A 188 7.06 -17.58 -4.83
C TRP A 188 8.24 -18.16 -4.06
N GLU A 189 9.38 -18.36 -4.73
CA GLU A 189 10.61 -18.80 -4.06
C GLU A 189 11.14 -17.76 -3.06
N THR A 190 10.78 -16.49 -3.25
CA THR A 190 11.16 -15.38 -2.38
C THR A 190 10.12 -15.09 -1.29
N SER A 191 8.84 -15.19 -1.63
CA SER A 191 7.69 -14.85 -0.78
C SER A 191 6.41 -15.46 -1.35
N ASP A 192 5.85 -16.45 -0.66
CA ASP A 192 4.57 -17.10 -0.98
C ASP A 192 3.48 -16.85 0.06
N GLU A 193 3.77 -16.04 1.06
CA GLU A 193 2.89 -15.76 2.20
C GLU A 193 1.73 -14.85 1.80
N THR A 194 0.51 -15.17 2.26
CA THR A 194 -0.62 -14.22 2.20
C THR A 194 -0.56 -13.28 3.39
N VAL A 195 -0.57 -11.98 3.12
CA VAL A 195 -0.55 -10.96 4.19
C VAL A 195 -1.94 -10.86 4.84
N LEU A 196 -2.01 -11.07 6.15
CA LEU A 196 -3.26 -11.03 6.92
C LEU A 196 -3.61 -9.61 7.35
N TRP A 197 -3.97 -8.75 6.39
CA TRP A 197 -4.34 -7.34 6.64
C TRP A 197 -5.47 -7.17 7.66
N GLU A 198 -6.39 -8.13 7.75
CA GLU A 198 -7.48 -8.13 8.71
C GLU A 198 -6.99 -8.03 10.17
N ASN A 199 -5.74 -8.44 10.45
CA ASN A 199 -5.13 -8.36 11.77
C ASN A 199 -4.41 -7.03 12.06
N TRP A 200 -4.48 -6.04 11.15
CA TRP A 200 -3.75 -4.77 11.27
C TRP A 200 -4.51 -3.67 12.00
N GLY A 201 -5.67 -3.97 12.61
CA GLY A 201 -6.48 -2.98 13.33
C GLY A 201 -7.06 -1.91 12.42
N ILE A 202 -7.50 -2.30 11.22
CA ILE A 202 -8.09 -1.40 10.23
C ILE A 202 -9.47 -0.93 10.73
N VAL A 203 -9.70 0.38 10.71
CA VAL A 203 -10.96 0.99 11.19
C VAL A 203 -12.09 0.81 10.19
N GLY A 204 -13.32 0.62 10.67
CA GLY A 204 -14.52 0.47 9.85
C GLY A 204 -14.86 -0.97 9.48
N ASP A 205 -15.80 -1.13 8.54
CA ASP A 205 -16.24 -2.43 8.01
C ASP A 205 -16.05 -2.46 6.48
N PRO A 206 -15.46 -3.53 5.91
CA PRO A 206 -15.23 -3.64 4.47
C PRO A 206 -16.51 -3.71 3.62
N GLY A 207 -17.67 -3.85 4.26
CA GLY A 207 -18.97 -4.02 3.64
C GLY A 207 -19.09 -5.36 2.92
N ARG A 208 -19.88 -5.38 1.85
CA ARG A 208 -20.09 -6.56 1.01
C ARG A 208 -19.23 -6.49 -0.26
N PRO A 209 -18.64 -7.61 -0.73
CA PRO A 209 -17.97 -7.65 -2.02
C PRO A 209 -18.96 -7.40 -3.17
N SER A 210 -18.47 -6.88 -4.30
CA SER A 210 -19.33 -6.52 -5.46
C SER A 210 -20.07 -7.70 -6.08
N PHE A 211 -19.51 -8.91 -5.98
CA PHE A 211 -20.10 -10.14 -6.51
C PHE A 211 -19.98 -11.24 -5.44
N GLN A 212 -21.12 -11.84 -5.07
CA GLN A 212 -21.21 -13.04 -4.21
C GLN A 212 -21.48 -14.27 -5.06
#